data_AF-A0A382LM71-F1
#
_entry.id   AF-A0A382LM71-F1
#
_cell.length_a   1.000
_cell.length_b   1.000
_cell.length_c   1.000
_cell.angle_alpha   90.00
_cell.angle_beta   90.00
_cell.angle_gamma   90.00
#
_symmetry.space_group_name_H-M   'P 1'
#
loop_
_entity.id
_entity.type
_entity.pdbx_description
1 polymer ?
#
loop_
_entity_poly.entity_id
_entity_poly.type
_entity_poly.pdbx_seq_one_letter_code
_entity_poly.pdbx_strand_id
1 'polypeptide(L)' 'MKFRDLGEFVKFLEGKGELVRISTPVSSELEITEIVDRVVKQGGPAL' A
#
# COMPACT_ATOMS: atom_id res chain seq x y z
N MET A 1 -17.19 2.39 -9.40
CA MET A 1 -16.97 0.92 -9.32
C MET A 1 -17.35 0.48 -7.91
N LYS A 2 -18.04 -0.65 -7.74
CA LYS A 2 -18.42 -1.16 -6.43
C LYS A 2 -17.61 -2.43 -6.16
N PHE A 3 -16.75 -2.40 -5.15
CA PHE A 3 -16.03 -3.58 -4.68
C PHE A 3 -16.89 -4.34 -3.68
N ARG A 4 -16.83 -5.67 -3.72
CA ARG A 4 -17.52 -6.56 -2.79
C ARG A 4 -16.86 -6.58 -1.42
N ASP A 5 -15.53 -6.52 -1.40
CA ASP A 5 -14.71 -6.55 -0.19
C ASP A 5 -13.36 -5.84 -0.38
N LEU A 6 -12.57 -5.77 0.69
CA LEU A 6 -11.24 -5.17 0.68
C LEU A 6 -10.25 -5.94 -0.21
N GLY A 7 -10.35 -7.27 -0.29
CA GLY A 7 -9.45 -8.08 -1.09
C GLY A 7 -9.61 -7.81 -2.59
N GLU A 8 -10.85 -7.62 -3.05
CA GLU A 8 -11.15 -7.22 -4.42
C GLU A 8 -10.61 -5.81 -4.74
N PHE A 9 -10.70 -4.89 -3.79
CA PHE A 9 -10.10 -3.55 -3.92
C PHE A 9 -8.56 -3.60 -4.00
N VAL A 10 -7.91 -4.38 -3.14
CA VAL A 10 -6.44 -4.55 -3.14
C VAL A 10 -5.96 -5.13 -4.48
N LYS A 11 -6.64 -6.18 -4.99
CA LYS A 11 -6.32 -6.75 -6.32
C LYS A 11 -6.52 -5.76 -7.45
N PHE A 12 -7.53 -4.90 -7.35
CA PHE A 12 -7.76 -3.83 -8.33
C PHE A 12 -6.59 -2.83 -8.34
N LEU A 13 -6.09 -2.40 -7.17
CA LEU A 13 -4.92 -1.52 -7.09
C LEU A 13 -3.67 -2.18 -7.65
N GLU A 14 -3.43 -3.45 -7.31
CA GLU A 14 -2.29 -4.25 -7.82
C GLU A 14 -2.34 -4.37 -9.35
N GLY A 15 -3.50 -4.66 -9.93
CA GLY A 15 -3.69 -4.72 -11.39
C GLY A 15 -3.54 -3.37 -12.10
N LYS A 16 -3.62 -2.26 -11.37
CA LYS A 16 -3.38 -0.90 -11.90
C LYS A 16 -1.95 -0.42 -11.69
N GLY A 17 -1.11 -1.17 -10.98
CA GLY A 17 0.23 -0.71 -10.59
C GLY A 17 0.22 0.34 -9.48
N GLU A 18 -0.92 0.51 -8.79
CA GLU A 18 -1.14 1.49 -7.71
C GLU A 18 -0.86 0.91 -6.31
N LEU A 19 -0.39 -0.35 -6.25
CA LEU A 19 0.02 -1.04 -5.03
C LEU A 19 1.41 -1.66 -5.22
N VAL A 20 2.32 -1.37 -4.30
CA VAL A 20 3.68 -1.91 -4.29
C VAL A 20 3.86 -2.78 -3.05
N ARG A 21 4.11 -4.08 -3.22
CA ARG A 21 4.31 -5.00 -2.09
C ARG A 21 5.71 -4.89 -1.49
N ILE A 22 5.79 -4.75 -0.17
CA ILE A 22 7.05 -4.82 0.57
C ILE A 22 7.29 -6.26 1.02
N SER A 23 8.30 -6.92 0.44
CA SER A 23 8.74 -8.28 0.85
C SER A 23 9.88 -8.26 1.88
N THR A 24 10.56 -7.12 2.02
CA THR A 24 11.65 -6.96 2.98
C THR A 24 11.07 -6.89 4.40
N PRO A 25 11.66 -7.59 5.39
CA PRO A 25 11.23 -7.45 6.78
C PRO A 25 11.32 -5.99 7.24
N VAL A 26 10.27 -5.51 7.91
CA VAL A 26 10.19 -4.18 8.51
C VAL A 26 9.69 -4.29 9.94
N SER A 27 10.11 -3.37 10.79
CA SER A 27 9.68 -3.24 12.17
C SER A 27 8.24 -2.73 12.26
N SER A 28 7.45 -3.35 13.15
CA SER A 28 6.14 -2.80 13.52
C SER A 28 6.24 -1.56 14.41
N GLU A 29 7.39 -1.35 15.05
CA GLU A 29 7.65 -0.17 15.86
C GLU A 29 8.08 0.99 14.96
N LEU A 30 7.10 1.81 14.59
CA LEU A 30 7.22 3.09 13.87
C LEU A 30 7.82 3.06 12.45
N GLU A 31 8.51 2.01 12.04
CA GLU A 31 9.10 1.92 10.69
C GLU A 31 8.02 1.86 9.61
N ILE A 32 7.02 0.97 9.75
CA ILE A 32 5.88 0.91 8.80
C ILE A 32 5.23 2.29 8.64
N THR A 33 5.06 3.03 9.74
CA THR A 33 4.42 4.35 9.70
C THR A 33 5.27 5.41 9.03
N GLU A 34 6.59 5.43 9.24
CA GLU A 34 7.48 6.36 8.54
C GLU A 34 7.49 6.10 7.04
N ILE A 35 7.60 4.84 6.64
CA ILE A 35 7.61 4.45 5.22
C ILE A 35 6.34 4.93 4.53
N VAL A 36 5.17 4.67 5.13
CA VAL A 36 3.87 5.11 4.58
C VAL A 36 3.75 6.63 4.56
N ASP A 37 4.15 7.32 5.63
CA ASP A 37 4.09 8.78 5.73
C ASP A 37 4.91 9.45 4.61
N ARG A 38 6.13 8.96 4.37
CA ARG A 38 6.99 9.46 3.29
C ARG A 38 6.37 9.25 1.91
N VAL A 39 5.81 8.07 1.63
CA VAL A 39 5.23 7.76 0.32
C VAL A 39 3.96 8.57 0.07
N VAL A 40 3.07 8.68 1.06
CA VAL A 40 1.84 9.48 0.95
C VAL A 40 2.15 10.96 0.72
N LYS A 41 3.11 11.53 1.45
CA LYS A 41 3.54 12.94 1.27
C LYS A 41 4.13 13.23 -0.10
N GLN A 42 4.65 12.20 -0.77
CA GLN A 42 5.16 12.30 -2.13
C GLN A 42 4.08 12.03 -3.20
N GLY A 43 2.84 11.72 -2.79
CA GLY A 43 1.78 11.31 -3.70
C GLY A 43 2.04 9.95 -4.36
N GLY A 44 2.83 9.09 -3.70
CA GLY A 44 3.21 7.78 -4.21
C GLY A 44 2.11 6.71 -4.07
N PRO A 45 2.38 5.48 -4.55
CA PRO A 45 1.41 4.40 -4.57
C PRO A 45 1.10 3.86 -3.15
N ALA A 46 0.07 3.03 -3.05
CA ALA A 46 -0.14 2.24 -1.83
C ALA A 46 1.00 1.23 -1.63
N LEU A 47 1.25 0.86 -0.37
CA LEU A 47 2.27 -0.11 0.06
C LEU A 47 1.64 -1.34 0.72
#